data_AF-A0A2P1PML9-F1
#
_entry.id   AF-A0A2P1PML9-F1
#
_cell.length_a   1.000
_cell.length_b   1.000
_cell.length_c   1.000
_cell.angle_alpha   90.00
_cell.angle_beta   90.00
_cell.angle_gamma   90.00
#
_symmetry.space_group_name_H-M   'P 1'
#
loop_
_entity.id
_entity.type
_entity.pdbx_description
1 polymer ?
#
loop_
_entity_poly.entity_id
_entity_poly.type
_entity_poly.pdbx_seq_one_letter_code
_entity_poly.pdbx_strand_id
1 'polypeptide(L)'
;MYLTGSDLHWHSDRPPCEYAITLLIDYAPLTDSRYSQWSLDIENREGRVASLYQRIGDALICRGRELRHSRGVVPPGHQSLSLLYHFVDADYQGEMT
;
A
#
# COMPACT_ATOMS: atom_id res chain seq x y z
N MET A 1 -5.54 -4.18 -8.73
CA MET A 1 -4.46 -5.06 -9.23
C MET A 1 -3.44 -4.18 -9.92
N TYR A 2 -2.16 -4.46 -9.73
CA TYR A 2 -1.06 -3.78 -10.38
C TYR A 2 -0.37 -4.74 -11.36
N LEU A 3 -0.16 -4.29 -12.58
CA LEU A 3 0.50 -5.04 -13.65
C LEU A 3 1.87 -4.42 -13.95
N THR A 4 2.69 -5.10 -14.75
CA THR A 4 3.97 -4.57 -15.26
C THR A 4 3.84 -3.11 -15.69
N GLY A 5 4.74 -2.25 -15.21
CA GLY A 5 4.74 -0.82 -15.53
C GLY A 5 3.80 0.04 -14.69
N SER A 6 2.91 -0.56 -13.88
CA SER A 6 2.10 0.21 -12.92
C SER A 6 2.97 0.72 -11.77
N ASP A 7 2.54 1.77 -11.10
CA ASP A 7 3.19 2.31 -9.92
C ASP A 7 2.18 2.84 -8.90
N LEU A 8 2.69 3.33 -7.78
CA LEU A 8 1.91 4.06 -6.79
C LEU A 8 2.74 5.25 -6.33
N HIS A 9 2.47 6.43 -6.87
CA HIS A 9 3.16 7.66 -6.48
C HIS A 9 3.04 7.94 -4.98
N TRP A 10 4.00 8.69 -4.44
CA TRP A 10 3.97 9.16 -3.05
C TRP A 10 2.70 9.93 -2.74
N HIS A 11 1.96 9.47 -1.74
CA HIS A 11 0.76 10.12 -1.23
C HIS A 11 0.51 9.73 0.23
N SER A 12 -0.36 10.49 0.89
CA SER A 12 -1.15 10.00 2.02
C SER A 12 -2.56 9.74 1.49
N ASP A 13 -3.36 8.95 2.22
CA ASP A 13 -4.73 8.68 1.80
C ASP A 13 -5.61 9.94 1.84
N ARG A 14 -6.78 9.84 1.21
CA ARG A 14 -7.73 10.96 1.07
C ARG A 14 -8.08 11.56 2.44
N PRO A 15 -8.42 12.87 2.49
CA PRO A 15 -8.76 13.55 3.73
C PRO A 15 -9.77 12.85 4.64
N PRO A 16 -10.82 12.13 4.19
CA PRO A 16 -11.72 11.42 5.11
C PRO A 16 -11.17 10.10 5.67
N CYS A 17 -10.08 9.56 5.13
CA CYS A 17 -9.56 8.25 5.51
C CYS A 17 -8.71 8.30 6.80
N GLU A 18 -9.32 8.00 7.94
CA GLU A 18 -8.65 7.96 9.23
C GLU A 18 -7.66 6.80 9.34
N TYR A 19 -8.07 5.61 8.89
CA TYR A 19 -7.22 4.42 8.84
C TYR A 19 -7.26 3.76 7.47
N ALA A 20 -6.10 3.33 6.99
CA ALA A 20 -5.99 2.53 5.79
C ALA A 20 -5.37 1.16 6.10
N ILE A 21 -5.84 0.14 5.38
CA ILE A 21 -5.26 -1.20 5.39
C ILE A 21 -4.88 -1.58 3.98
N THR A 22 -3.63 -1.97 3.77
CA THR A 22 -3.17 -2.61 2.54
C THR A 22 -2.82 -4.06 2.83
N LEU A 23 -3.64 -4.97 2.30
CA LEU A 23 -3.50 -6.42 2.44
C LEU A 23 -2.98 -7.00 1.13
N LEU A 24 -1.82 -7.66 1.17
CA LEU A 24 -1.31 -8.38 0.01
C LEU A 24 -2.05 -9.71 -0.16
N ILE A 25 -2.80 -9.86 -1.25
CA ILE A 25 -3.55 -11.06 -1.57
C ILE A 25 -2.76 -12.00 -2.46
N ASP A 26 -2.05 -11.45 -3.45
CA ASP A 26 -1.25 -12.24 -4.38
C ASP A 26 -0.10 -11.42 -4.94
N TYR A 27 0.97 -12.12 -5.34
CA TYR A 27 2.09 -11.55 -6.06
C TYR A 27 2.66 -12.62 -6.98
N ALA A 28 3.06 -12.24 -8.18
CA ALA A 28 3.81 -13.14 -9.06
C ALA A 28 4.94 -12.40 -9.77
N PRO A 29 6.08 -13.06 -10.01
CA PRO A 29 6.44 -14.39 -9.48
C PRO A 29 6.75 -14.35 -7.96
N LEU A 30 6.41 -15.42 -7.24
CA LEU A 30 6.89 -15.62 -5.86
C LEU A 30 8.22 -16.35 -5.86
N THR A 31 9.09 -15.96 -4.95
CA THR A 31 10.27 -16.73 -4.57
C THR A 31 9.93 -17.67 -3.40
N ASP A 32 10.89 -18.53 -3.02
CA ASP A 32 10.76 -19.41 -1.87
C ASP A 32 10.53 -18.65 -0.55
N SER A 33 10.97 -17.38 -0.46
CA SER A 33 10.73 -16.55 0.72
C SER A 33 9.28 -16.11 0.87
N ARG A 34 8.46 -16.26 -0.20
CA ARG A 34 7.04 -15.89 -0.27
C ARG A 34 6.76 -14.40 -0.04
N TYR A 35 7.80 -13.58 -0.02
CA TYR A 35 7.69 -12.12 0.00
C TYR A 35 7.48 -11.60 -1.43
N SER A 36 6.59 -10.62 -1.58
CA SER A 36 6.59 -9.74 -2.75
C SER A 36 7.97 -9.10 -2.87
N GLN A 37 8.58 -9.15 -4.06
CA GLN A 37 9.81 -8.40 -4.35
C GLN A 37 9.55 -6.92 -4.62
N TRP A 38 8.29 -6.52 -4.65
CA TRP A 38 7.84 -5.14 -4.82
C TRP A 38 7.43 -4.57 -3.46
N SER A 39 8.28 -3.68 -2.92
CA SER A 39 8.08 -3.07 -1.60
C SER A 39 6.91 -2.09 -1.59
N LEU A 40 6.42 -1.84 -0.38
CA LEU A 40 5.69 -0.65 -0.01
C LEU A 40 6.65 0.27 0.73
N ASP A 41 7.00 1.40 0.13
CA ASP A 41 7.88 2.36 0.76
C ASP A 41 7.05 3.30 1.63
N ILE A 42 7.48 3.50 2.88
CA ILE A 42 6.83 4.34 3.87
C ILE A 42 7.78 5.40 4.37
N GLU A 43 7.29 6.63 4.56
CA GLU A 43 8.06 7.75 5.09
C GLU A 43 7.53 8.09 6.49
N ASN A 44 8.44 8.12 7.47
CA ASN A 44 8.08 8.50 8.84
C ASN A 44 8.00 10.04 9.00
N ARG A 45 7.60 10.50 10.19
CA ARG A 45 7.47 11.95 10.50
C ARG A 45 8.78 12.74 10.44
N GLU A 46 9.92 12.07 10.45
CA GLU A 46 11.26 12.68 10.32
C GLU A 46 11.75 12.70 8.86
N GLY A 47 10.92 12.24 7.90
CA GLY A 47 11.28 12.13 6.49
C GLY A 47 12.13 10.90 6.15
N ARG A 48 12.33 9.97 7.10
CA ARG A 48 13.09 8.74 6.84
C ARG A 48 12.21 7.72 6.12
N VAL A 49 12.72 7.21 5.01
CA VAL A 49 12.08 6.18 4.21
C VAL A 49 12.51 4.78 4.65
N ALA A 50 11.54 3.86 4.72
CA ALA A 50 11.76 2.43 4.92
C ALA A 50 10.95 1.63 3.90
N SER A 51 11.51 0.53 3.39
CA SER A 51 10.84 -0.38 2.47
C SER A 51 10.25 -1.58 3.20
N LEU A 52 8.93 -1.73 3.15
CA LEU A 52 8.20 -2.86 3.71
C LEU A 52 7.95 -3.90 2.61
N TYR A 53 8.51 -5.10 2.79
CA TYR A 53 8.23 -6.25 1.94
C TYR A 53 7.16 -7.11 2.62
N GLN A 54 6.04 -7.32 1.95
CA GLN A 54 4.90 -8.10 2.46
C GLN A 54 4.93 -9.53 1.91
N ARG A 55 4.57 -10.52 2.72
CA ARG A 55 4.15 -11.84 2.24
C ARG A 55 2.67 -11.84 1.90
N ILE A 56 2.23 -12.81 1.10
CA ILE A 56 0.80 -13.05 0.90
C ILE A 56 0.12 -13.26 2.26
N GLY A 57 -0.92 -12.48 2.53
CA GLY A 57 -1.63 -12.43 3.80
C GLY A 57 -1.15 -11.35 4.77
N ASP A 58 0.04 -10.75 4.56
CA ASP A 58 0.50 -9.66 5.41
C ASP A 58 -0.29 -8.37 5.11
N ALA A 59 -0.69 -7.68 6.18
CA ALA A 59 -1.34 -6.38 6.11
C ALA A 59 -0.51 -5.30 6.81
N LEU A 60 -0.46 -4.12 6.22
CA LEU A 60 -0.10 -2.89 6.92
C LEU A 60 -1.38 -2.16 7.29
N ILE A 61 -1.52 -1.78 8.57
CA ILE A 61 -2.55 -0.88 9.08
C ILE A 61 -1.86 0.43 9.44
N CYS A 62 -2.35 1.55 8.93
CA CYS A 62 -1.75 2.85 9.17
C CYS A 62 -2.79 3.96 9.36
N ARG A 63 -2.32 5.10 9.86
CA ARG A 63 -3.04 6.37 9.88
C ARG A 63 -3.05 6.92 8.45
N GLY A 64 -4.20 6.81 7.76
CA GLY A 64 -4.28 7.08 6.32
C GLY A 64 -3.86 8.52 5.97
N ARG A 65 -4.27 9.48 6.79
CA ARG A 65 -3.92 10.90 6.66
C ARG A 65 -2.45 11.24 6.90
N GLU A 66 -1.73 10.39 7.65
CA GLU A 66 -0.42 10.75 8.19
C GLU A 66 0.72 9.98 7.53
N LEU A 67 0.53 8.70 7.23
CA LEU A 67 1.60 7.86 6.70
C LEU A 67 1.73 8.06 5.18
N ARG A 68 2.75 8.83 4.78
CA ARG A 68 3.14 8.94 3.37
C ARG A 68 3.70 7.60 2.90
N HIS A 69 3.19 7.11 1.78
CA HIS A 69 3.59 5.83 1.23
C HIS A 69 3.59 5.83 -0.30
N SER A 70 4.34 4.91 -0.89
CA SER A 70 4.45 4.73 -2.34
C SER A 70 4.85 3.29 -2.67
N ARG A 71 4.80 2.96 -3.96
CA ARG A 71 5.47 1.81 -4.53
C ARG A 71 6.15 2.26 -5.81
N GLY A 72 7.37 1.78 -6.04
CA GLY A 72 8.05 1.98 -7.32
C GLY A 72 7.31 1.32 -8.49
N VAL A 73 7.89 1.35 -9.68
CA VAL A 73 7.29 0.67 -10.85
C VAL A 73 7.31 -0.85 -10.66
N VAL A 74 6.20 -1.51 -10.98
CA VAL A 74 6.11 -2.98 -11.01
C VAL A 74 7.09 -3.52 -12.06
N PRO A 75 8.03 -4.41 -11.70
CA PRO A 75 9.02 -4.93 -12.63
C PRO A 75 8.41 -5.71 -13.80
N PRO A 76 9.12 -5.82 -14.95
CA PRO A 76 8.68 -6.61 -16.09
C PRO A 76 8.39 -8.07 -15.74
N GLY A 77 7.20 -8.56 -16.11
CA GLY A 77 6.77 -9.92 -15.82
C GLY A 77 6.20 -10.12 -14.41
N HIS A 78 6.11 -9.05 -13.62
CA HIS A 78 5.54 -9.08 -12.29
C HIS A 78 4.11 -8.55 -12.28
N GLN A 79 3.33 -9.02 -11.30
CA GLN A 79 1.99 -8.54 -10.98
C GLN A 79 1.74 -8.64 -9.47
N SER A 80 0.91 -7.74 -8.95
CA SER A 80 0.55 -7.67 -7.53
C SER A 80 -0.93 -7.43 -7.35
N LEU A 81 -1.55 -8.18 -6.44
CA LEU A 81 -2.94 -7.99 -6.04
C LEU A 81 -2.97 -7.62 -4.56
N SER A 82 -3.45 -6.41 -4.28
CA SER A 82 -3.73 -5.95 -2.93
C SER A 82 -5.19 -5.55 -2.80
N LEU A 83 -5.77 -5.78 -1.63
CA LEU A 83 -7.02 -5.14 -1.20
C LEU A 83 -6.68 -3.93 -0.34
N LEU A 84 -7.37 -2.82 -0.63
CA LEU A 84 -7.24 -1.57 0.11
C LEU A 84 -8.55 -1.30 0.83
N TYR A 85 -8.49 -1.13 2.14
CA TYR A 85 -9.62 -0.71 2.96
C TYR A 85 -9.33 0.69 3.48
N HIS A 86 -10.25 1.62 3.22
CA HIS A 86 -10.20 2.99 3.72
C HIS A 86 -11.33 3.18 4.71
N PHE A 87 -10.98 3.36 5.98
CA PHE A 87 -11.92 3.58 7.07
C PHE A 87 -12.05 5.07 7.33
N VAL A 88 -13.30 5.50 7.47
CA VAL A 88 -13.69 6.87 7.80
C VAL A 88 -14.25 6.89 9.22
N ASP A 89 -14.30 8.07 9.83
CA ASP A 89 -14.95 8.24 11.13
C ASP A 89 -16.45 7.91 11.05
N ALA A 90 -17.01 7.40 12.14
CA ALA A 90 -18.39 6.91 12.17
C ALA A 90 -19.45 8.00 11.89
N ASP A 91 -19.09 9.27 12.10
CA ASP A 91 -19.93 10.43 11.84
C ASP A 91 -19.72 11.05 10.45
N TYR A 92 -18.85 10.46 9.62
CA TYR A 92 -18.61 10.94 8.26
C TYR A 92 -19.83 10.79 7.36
N GLN A 93 -20.26 11.90 6.74
CA GLN A 93 -21.50 11.98 5.97
C GLN A 93 -21.33 11.77 4.45
N GLY A 94 -20.17 11.30 3.98
CA GLY A 94 -20.08 10.63 2.68
C GLY A 94 -19.61 11.44 1.46
N GLU A 95 -18.99 12.61 1.61
CA GLU A 95 -18.40 13.31 0.46
C GLU A 95 -16.96 12.86 0.17
N MET A 96 -16.80 11.76 -0.57
CA MET A 96 -15.49 11.30 -1.03
C MET A 96 -15.05 12.10 -2.25
N THR A 97 -14.60 13.35 -2.04
CA THR A 97 -13.93 14.12 -3.11
C THR A 97 -12.54 13.54 -3.41
#